data_AF-A0A9N9IIR2-F1
#
_entry.id   AF-A0A9N9IIR2-F1
#
_cell.length_a   1.000
_cell.length_b   1.000
_cell.length_c   1.000
_cell.angle_alpha   90.00
_cell.angle_beta   90.00
_cell.angle_gamma   90.00
#
_symmetry.space_group_name_H-M   'P 1'
#
loop_
_entity.id
_entity.type
_entity.pdbx_description
1 polymer ?
#
loop_
_entity_poly.entity_id
_entity_poly.type
_entity_poly.pdbx_seq_one_letter_code
_entity_poly.pdbx_strand_id
1 'polypeptide(L)'
;RELYNKWGGIPRYVLFHALNPVQQSLLENAINLVDDKILNFVGEITDGNDGSSISHKLVHICTNVPEGEENEEDEFGVPSTSTAPTVTKSDKRKGVAGRYYERVPFYNKCILEFASDYVSEKAVDRLSRNYKYDLQNFVNTSEDMSEYSTLRGAIFERLAHQRLLRGGKFNVRPLFEDSKTRHTLQLDNNMGKLTFSDIKEIAPKMYCIPIQKNNASFDAIIPPNMFFQMTVAKSHPIIKSGLEKYIERIDQDDDIKFYFVLPKEIYHTYKEQALYTTKRTVVQNKPAWFSRFKQYALELNLKL
;
A
#
# COMPACT_ATOMS: atom_id res chain seq x y z
N ARG A 1 21.10 -1.30 0.78
CA ARG A 1 19.70 -0.83 0.67
C ARG A 1 19.00 -1.42 -0.56
N GLU A 2 19.60 -1.39 -1.74
CA GLU A 2 18.99 -1.90 -2.99
C GLU A 2 18.57 -3.37 -2.93
N LEU A 3 19.44 -4.28 -2.48
CA LEU A 3 19.10 -5.70 -2.36
C LEU A 3 17.95 -5.94 -1.37
N TYR A 4 17.89 -5.17 -0.30
CA TYR A 4 16.78 -5.24 0.66
C TYR A 4 15.46 -4.82 0.02
N ASN A 5 15.46 -3.71 -0.73
CA ASN A 5 14.29 -3.25 -1.48
C ASN A 5 13.86 -4.25 -2.55
N LYS A 6 14.78 -5.06 -3.09
CA LYS A 6 14.49 -6.09 -4.09
C LYS A 6 13.87 -7.34 -3.47
N TRP A 7 14.45 -7.85 -2.38
CA TRP A 7 14.09 -9.13 -1.76
C TRP A 7 13.07 -9.05 -0.63
N GLY A 8 12.74 -7.86 -0.13
CA GLY A 8 11.53 -7.73 0.69
C GLY A 8 11.65 -8.15 2.14
N GLY A 9 12.83 -7.97 2.75
CA GLY A 9 13.00 -8.27 4.17
C GLY A 9 13.33 -9.72 4.48
N ILE A 10 14.06 -10.44 3.61
CA ILE A 10 14.81 -11.66 3.98
C ILE A 10 16.23 -11.23 4.38
N PRO A 11 16.47 -10.66 5.57
CA PRO A 11 17.66 -9.86 5.82
C PRO A 11 18.88 -10.77 5.92
N ARG A 12 18.71 -11.97 6.49
CA ARG A 12 19.77 -12.98 6.58
C ARG A 12 20.22 -13.46 5.20
N TYR A 13 19.30 -13.69 4.27
CA TYR A 13 19.64 -14.09 2.90
C TYR A 13 20.32 -12.95 2.15
N VAL A 14 19.75 -11.74 2.23
CA VAL A 14 20.32 -10.53 1.62
C VAL A 14 21.75 -10.27 2.13
N LEU A 15 21.98 -10.38 3.44
CA LEU A 15 23.30 -10.18 4.05
C LEU A 15 24.28 -11.28 3.66
N PHE A 16 23.88 -12.55 3.76
CA PHE A 16 24.78 -13.69 3.54
C PHE A 16 25.13 -13.89 2.06
N HIS A 17 24.22 -13.54 1.15
CA HIS A 17 24.39 -13.75 -0.29
C HIS A 17 24.55 -12.46 -1.09
N ALA A 18 24.79 -11.32 -0.46
CA ALA A 18 24.86 -10.01 -1.12
C ALA A 18 25.80 -10.00 -2.33
N LEU A 19 26.96 -10.66 -2.19
CA LEU A 19 28.03 -10.69 -3.19
C LEU A 19 28.03 -11.97 -4.04
N ASN A 20 27.00 -12.81 -3.95
CA ASN A 20 26.91 -14.05 -4.71
C ASN A 20 25.89 -13.89 -5.87
N PRO A 21 26.33 -13.65 -7.11
CA PRO A 21 25.43 -13.38 -8.24
C PRO A 21 24.48 -14.53 -8.56
N VAL A 22 24.94 -15.78 -8.37
CA VAL A 22 24.12 -16.98 -8.60
C VAL A 22 22.97 -17.05 -7.60
N GLN A 23 23.22 -16.69 -6.34
CA GLN A 23 22.18 -16.63 -5.33
C GLN A 23 21.25 -15.43 -5.55
N GLN A 24 21.77 -14.31 -6.05
CA GLN A 24 20.95 -13.15 -6.42
C GLN A 24 20.05 -13.40 -7.63
N SER A 25 20.44 -14.26 -8.58
CA SER A 25 19.61 -14.60 -9.75
C SER A 25 18.43 -15.51 -9.42
N LEU A 26 18.42 -16.17 -8.26
CA LEU A 26 17.31 -17.02 -7.84
C LEU A 26 15.98 -16.24 -7.73
N LEU A 27 16.00 -14.94 -7.41
CA LEU A 27 14.80 -14.12 -7.42
C LEU A 27 14.25 -13.90 -8.82
N GLU A 28 15.13 -13.65 -9.80
CA GLU A 28 14.72 -13.48 -11.20
C GLU A 28 14.16 -14.79 -11.75
N ASN A 29 14.80 -15.92 -11.43
CA ASN A 29 14.33 -17.25 -11.78
C ASN A 29 12.94 -17.53 -11.17
N ALA A 30 12.74 -17.18 -9.90
CA ALA A 30 11.46 -17.26 -9.21
C ALA A 30 10.37 -16.42 -9.93
N ILE A 31 10.66 -15.15 -10.23
CA ILE A 31 9.76 -14.26 -10.99
C ILE A 31 9.43 -14.86 -12.36
N ASN A 32 10.42 -15.45 -13.04
CA ASN A 32 10.28 -16.07 -14.34
C ASN A 32 9.51 -17.40 -14.33
N LEU A 33 9.16 -17.91 -13.16
CA LEU A 33 8.37 -19.13 -13.00
C LEU A 33 6.98 -18.85 -12.42
N VAL A 34 6.63 -17.58 -12.15
CA VAL A 34 5.30 -17.21 -11.66
C VAL A 34 4.21 -17.66 -12.63
N ASP A 35 3.27 -18.42 -12.08
CA ASP A 35 2.01 -18.87 -12.68
C ASP A 35 0.82 -18.52 -11.77
N ASP A 36 -0.38 -18.91 -12.17
CA ASP A 36 -1.64 -18.67 -11.45
C ASP A 36 -1.66 -19.29 -10.04
N LYS A 37 -0.85 -20.31 -9.75
CA LYS A 37 -0.81 -20.97 -8.44
C LYS A 37 -0.36 -20.04 -7.32
N ILE A 38 0.40 -18.99 -7.65
CA ILE A 38 0.80 -17.97 -6.65
C ILE A 38 -0.40 -17.26 -6.03
N LEU A 39 -1.54 -17.19 -6.74
CA LEU A 39 -2.78 -16.57 -6.27
C LEU A 39 -3.49 -17.43 -5.22
N ASN A 40 -3.22 -18.74 -5.22
CA ASN A 40 -3.75 -19.69 -4.24
C ASN A 40 -2.68 -20.10 -3.22
N PHE A 41 -1.68 -19.25 -2.98
CA PHE A 41 -0.63 -19.57 -2.03
C PHE A 41 -1.22 -19.65 -0.61
N VAL A 42 -1.13 -20.82 0.03
CA VAL A 42 -1.56 -21.08 1.42
C VAL A 42 -0.37 -21.54 2.27
N GLY A 43 0.82 -20.98 2.03
CA GLY A 43 2.04 -21.43 2.71
C GLY A 43 2.54 -22.82 2.30
N GLU A 44 1.73 -23.62 1.60
CA GLU A 44 2.14 -24.91 1.07
C GLU A 44 3.02 -24.75 -0.17
N ILE A 45 4.05 -25.59 -0.18
CA ILE A 45 5.05 -25.70 -1.21
C ILE A 45 4.36 -26.32 -2.42
N THR A 46 4.22 -25.58 -3.52
CA THR A 46 4.10 -26.27 -4.79
C THR A 46 5.46 -26.91 -5.01
N ASP A 47 5.60 -28.17 -4.61
CA ASP A 47 6.72 -29.01 -4.99
C ASP A 47 6.66 -29.15 -6.51
N GLY A 48 7.24 -28.18 -7.22
CA GLY A 48 7.79 -28.47 -8.53
C GLY A 48 8.80 -29.57 -8.30
N ASN A 49 8.77 -30.62 -9.11
CA ASN A 49 9.60 -31.84 -9.02
C ASN A 49 11.13 -31.61 -9.02
N ASP A 50 11.61 -30.38 -8.80
CA ASP A 50 13.02 -29.95 -8.80
C ASP A 50 13.39 -29.09 -7.56
N GLY A 51 12.64 -29.18 -6.45
CA GLY A 51 13.01 -28.49 -5.20
C GLY A 51 12.92 -26.95 -5.24
N SER A 52 12.30 -26.38 -6.27
CA SER A 52 12.11 -24.94 -6.40
C SER A 52 10.88 -24.45 -5.60
N SER A 53 10.99 -24.43 -4.26
CA SER A 53 10.07 -23.65 -3.45
C SER A 53 10.29 -22.16 -3.76
N ILE A 54 9.52 -21.66 -4.73
CA ILE A 54 9.63 -20.32 -5.32
C ILE A 54 8.72 -19.33 -4.59
N SER A 55 7.62 -19.82 -4.02
CA SER A 55 6.56 -19.02 -3.40
C SER A 55 7.07 -18.15 -2.26
N HIS A 56 7.89 -18.67 -1.33
CA HIS A 56 8.41 -17.90 -0.19
C HIS A 56 9.40 -16.79 -0.55
N LYS A 57 9.94 -16.77 -1.78
CA LYS A 57 10.78 -15.67 -2.28
C LYS A 57 9.95 -14.53 -2.87
N LEU A 58 8.67 -14.80 -3.14
CA LEU A 58 7.77 -13.92 -3.84
C LEU A 58 6.62 -13.41 -2.96
N VAL A 59 6.10 -14.26 -2.10
CA VAL A 59 5.01 -13.97 -1.16
C VAL A 59 5.47 -14.36 0.24
N HIS A 60 5.33 -13.43 1.18
CA HIS A 60 5.65 -13.63 2.58
C HIS A 60 4.37 -13.80 3.39
N ILE A 61 4.44 -14.69 4.39
CA ILE A 61 3.42 -14.80 5.43
C ILE A 61 3.84 -13.87 6.56
N CYS A 62 3.04 -12.83 6.79
CA CYS A 62 3.24 -11.90 7.89
C CYS A 62 2.27 -12.24 9.02
N THR A 63 2.82 -12.48 10.20
CA THR A 63 2.06 -12.75 11.43
C THR A 63 2.35 -11.68 12.47
N ASN A 64 1.37 -11.35 13.33
CA ASN A 64 1.56 -10.42 14.44
C ASN A 64 2.07 -9.02 13.99
N VAL A 65 1.50 -8.48 12.91
CA VAL A 65 1.86 -7.14 12.40
C VAL A 65 1.66 -6.12 13.54
N PRO A 66 2.72 -5.41 13.97
CA PRO A 66 2.56 -4.40 15.02
C PRO A 66 1.56 -3.34 14.56
N GLU A 67 0.67 -2.94 15.45
CA GLU A 67 -0.16 -1.75 15.25
C GLU A 67 0.80 -0.59 14.95
N GLY A 68 0.57 0.09 13.82
CA GLY A 68 1.59 0.91 13.15
C GLY A 68 2.39 1.80 14.09
N GLU A 69 3.71 1.74 13.96
CA GLU A 69 4.68 2.51 14.75
C GLU A 69 4.24 3.98 14.83
N GLU A 70 3.86 4.39 16.04
CA GLU A 70 3.65 5.78 16.40
C GLU A 70 4.99 6.50 16.25
N ASN A 71 5.17 7.21 15.13
CA ASN A 71 6.25 8.16 15.02
C ASN A 71 5.91 9.35 15.94
N GLU A 72 6.38 9.29 17.18
CA GLU A 72 6.55 10.47 18.02
C GLU A 72 7.66 11.32 17.36
N GLU A 73 7.25 12.30 16.55
CA GLU A 73 8.16 13.37 16.19
C GLU A 73 8.30 14.29 17.42
N ASP A 74 9.45 14.17 18.09
CA ASP A 74 9.88 15.01 19.20
C ASP A 74 9.90 16.49 18.78
N GLU A 75 9.00 17.27 19.36
CA GLU A 75 9.05 18.73 19.29
C GLU A 75 10.14 19.22 20.27
N PHE A 76 11.30 19.58 19.72
CA PHE A 76 12.41 20.16 20.47
C PHE A 76 11.99 21.46 21.18
N GLY A 77 12.01 21.46 22.52
CA GLY A 77 11.73 22.62 23.35
C GLY A 77 12.46 22.62 24.71
N VAL A 78 13.76 22.98 24.68
CA VAL A 78 14.59 23.67 25.71
C VAL A 78 14.71 23.06 27.14
N PRO A 79 15.94 22.96 27.72
CA PRO A 79 16.21 22.07 28.85
C PRO A 79 15.97 22.73 30.21
N SER A 80 15.55 21.95 31.21
CA SER A 80 15.68 22.32 32.62
C SER A 80 15.90 21.11 33.53
N THR A 81 17.15 21.02 33.98
CA THR A 81 17.64 20.65 35.32
C THR A 81 17.27 19.29 35.95
N SER A 82 18.34 18.50 36.14
CA SER A 82 18.68 17.56 37.23
C SER A 82 17.55 17.14 38.19
N THR A 83 17.35 15.84 38.45
CA THR A 83 18.21 15.05 39.34
C THR A 83 17.79 13.58 39.29
N ALA A 84 18.76 12.67 39.41
CA ALA A 84 18.58 11.28 39.84
C ALA A 84 19.66 10.99 40.90
N PRO A 85 19.61 9.89 41.68
CA PRO A 85 18.50 9.03 42.08
C PRO A 85 18.43 8.87 43.62
N THR A 86 17.43 8.17 44.17
CA THR A 86 17.58 7.56 45.51
C THR A 86 17.13 6.11 45.48
N VAL A 87 18.12 5.25 45.72
CA VAL A 87 18.02 3.81 45.92
C VAL A 87 17.63 3.55 47.37
N THR A 88 16.55 2.81 47.60
CA THR A 88 16.35 2.07 48.86
C THR A 88 16.03 0.61 48.54
N LYS A 89 17.00 -0.24 48.88
CA LYS A 89 16.87 -1.67 49.21
C LYS A 89 15.85 -1.79 50.36
N SER A 90 15.15 -2.88 50.66
CA SER A 90 15.13 -4.30 50.28
C SER A 90 13.97 -4.90 51.07
N ASP A 91 13.26 -5.92 50.58
CA ASP A 91 12.95 -7.03 51.50
C ASP A 91 12.68 -8.37 50.81
N LYS A 92 13.07 -9.41 51.55
CA LYS A 92 13.31 -10.77 51.08
C LYS A 92 12.34 -11.71 51.81
N ARG A 93 11.55 -12.50 51.06
CA ARG A 93 11.36 -13.97 51.16
C ARG A 93 9.90 -14.50 51.23
N LYS A 94 9.77 -15.66 50.54
CA LYS A 94 8.74 -16.73 50.57
C LYS A 94 7.49 -16.46 49.73
N GLY A 95 7.10 -17.28 48.75
CA GLY A 95 7.60 -18.55 48.25
C GLY A 95 6.52 -19.19 47.35
N VAL A 96 6.97 -20.08 46.45
CA VAL A 96 6.21 -21.16 45.78
C VAL A 96 5.44 -20.81 44.49
N ALA A 97 5.90 -21.46 43.42
CA ALA A 97 5.18 -21.96 42.25
C ALA A 97 4.44 -20.96 41.34
N GLY A 98 5.14 -20.58 40.27
CA GLY A 98 4.50 -20.24 39.00
C GLY A 98 5.55 -20.39 37.91
N ARG A 99 5.56 -21.55 37.23
CA ARG A 99 6.20 -21.60 35.91
C ARG A 99 5.43 -20.59 35.06
N TYR A 100 6.01 -19.41 34.86
CA TYR A 100 5.64 -18.52 33.77
C TYR A 100 5.94 -19.29 32.49
N TYR A 101 5.01 -20.13 32.05
CA TYR A 101 4.82 -20.33 30.63
C TYR A 101 4.38 -18.95 30.14
N GLU A 102 5.37 -18.16 29.74
CA GLU A 102 5.16 -17.00 28.89
C GLU A 102 4.28 -17.52 27.75
N ARG A 103 3.00 -17.12 27.77
CA ARG A 103 2.06 -17.51 26.73
C ARG A 103 2.67 -16.99 25.45
N VAL A 104 3.21 -17.90 24.64
CA VAL A 104 3.60 -17.60 23.27
C VAL A 104 2.37 -16.93 22.66
N PRO A 105 2.46 -15.66 22.20
CA PRO A 105 1.31 -14.96 21.68
C PRO A 105 0.74 -15.80 20.54
N PHE A 106 -0.51 -16.24 20.70
CA PHE A 106 -1.19 -16.99 19.65
C PHE A 106 -1.22 -16.12 18.40
N TYR A 107 -0.70 -16.65 17.29
CA TYR A 107 -0.77 -16.02 15.98
C TYR A 107 -2.26 -15.86 15.60
N ASN A 108 -2.85 -14.71 15.91
CA ASN A 108 -4.27 -14.45 15.70
C ASN A 108 -4.57 -13.84 14.32
N LYS A 109 -3.53 -13.47 13.58
CA LYS A 109 -3.63 -12.85 12.26
C LYS A 109 -2.49 -13.32 11.37
N CYS A 110 -2.87 -13.76 10.18
CA CYS A 110 -1.99 -14.17 9.08
C CYS A 110 -2.40 -13.34 7.86
N ILE A 111 -1.45 -12.61 7.27
CA ILE A 111 -1.67 -11.91 5.99
C ILE A 111 -0.58 -12.29 5.01
N LEU A 112 -0.96 -12.31 3.74
CA LEU A 112 -0.06 -12.57 2.61
C LEU A 112 0.29 -11.26 1.93
N GLU A 113 1.59 -11.06 1.70
CA GLU A 113 2.12 -9.87 1.04
C GLU A 113 3.18 -10.27 0.02
N PHE A 114 3.30 -9.54 -1.09
CA PHE A 114 4.48 -9.71 -1.93
C PHE A 114 5.72 -9.37 -1.12
N ALA A 115 6.82 -10.08 -1.39
CA ALA A 115 8.09 -9.86 -0.73
C ALA A 115 8.47 -8.37 -0.79
N SER A 116 8.41 -7.76 -1.99
CA SER A 116 8.74 -6.36 -2.18
C SER A 116 7.87 -5.71 -3.25
N ASP A 117 7.93 -4.36 -3.32
CA ASP A 117 7.32 -3.60 -4.41
C ASP A 117 7.88 -4.02 -5.78
N TYR A 118 9.18 -4.33 -5.86
CA TYR A 118 9.82 -4.84 -7.07
C TYR A 118 9.23 -6.19 -7.50
N VAL A 119 9.11 -7.12 -6.56
CA VAL A 119 8.53 -8.44 -6.80
C VAL A 119 7.07 -8.32 -7.21
N SER A 120 6.29 -7.48 -6.51
CA SER A 120 4.90 -7.18 -6.85
C SER A 120 4.77 -6.70 -8.29
N GLU A 121 5.57 -5.71 -8.70
CA GLU A 121 5.53 -5.18 -10.06
C GLU A 121 5.81 -6.29 -11.09
N LYS A 122 6.91 -7.04 -10.92
CA LYS A 122 7.29 -8.09 -11.88
C LYS A 122 6.34 -9.27 -11.94
N ALA A 123 5.86 -9.74 -10.79
CA ALA A 123 4.91 -10.85 -10.71
C ALA A 123 3.57 -10.48 -11.35
N VAL A 124 3.00 -9.32 -11.00
CA VAL A 124 1.73 -8.85 -11.56
C VAL A 124 1.85 -8.60 -13.07
N ASP A 125 2.96 -8.02 -13.52
CA ASP A 125 3.25 -7.85 -14.95
C ASP A 125 3.21 -9.18 -15.72
N ARG A 126 3.79 -10.23 -15.16
CA ARG A 126 3.80 -11.56 -15.78
C ARG A 126 2.42 -12.22 -15.74
N LEU A 127 1.75 -12.21 -14.59
CA LEU A 127 0.39 -12.72 -14.44
C LEU A 127 -0.59 -12.02 -15.39
N SER A 128 -0.46 -10.71 -15.56
CA SER A 128 -1.30 -9.93 -16.48
C SER A 128 -1.12 -10.33 -17.94
N ARG A 129 0.06 -10.83 -18.33
CA ARG A 129 0.35 -11.28 -19.69
C ARG A 129 -0.12 -12.71 -19.94
N ASN A 130 0.04 -13.60 -18.95
CA ASN A 130 -0.08 -15.04 -19.16
C ASN A 130 -1.31 -15.67 -18.48
N TYR A 131 -1.79 -15.09 -17.38
CA TYR A 131 -2.80 -15.65 -16.47
C TYR A 131 -3.86 -14.59 -16.10
N LYS A 132 -4.26 -13.83 -17.12
CA LYS A 132 -5.09 -12.64 -17.00
C LYS A 132 -6.46 -12.90 -16.37
N TYR A 133 -7.10 -14.01 -16.76
CA TYR A 133 -8.40 -14.39 -16.21
C TYR A 133 -8.29 -14.73 -14.73
N ASP A 134 -7.29 -15.54 -14.35
CA ASP A 134 -7.07 -15.97 -12.98
C ASP A 134 -6.74 -14.79 -12.06
N LEU A 135 -5.91 -13.86 -12.55
CA LEU A 135 -5.57 -12.64 -11.82
C LEU A 135 -6.80 -11.75 -11.56
N GLN A 136 -7.66 -11.57 -12.56
CA GLN A 136 -8.92 -10.84 -12.40
C GLN A 136 -9.86 -11.55 -11.45
N ASN A 137 -10.02 -12.87 -11.62
CA ASN A 137 -10.88 -13.68 -10.78
C ASN A 137 -10.43 -13.59 -9.31
N PHE A 138 -9.13 -13.73 -9.04
CA PHE A 138 -8.57 -13.58 -7.70
C PHE A 138 -8.96 -12.24 -7.07
N VAL A 139 -8.78 -11.11 -7.77
CA VAL A 139 -9.13 -9.79 -7.21
C VAL A 139 -10.64 -9.66 -6.92
N ASN A 140 -11.48 -10.30 -7.73
CA ASN A 140 -12.93 -10.21 -7.60
C ASN A 140 -13.49 -11.16 -6.54
N THR A 141 -12.90 -12.35 -6.35
CA THR A 141 -13.47 -13.41 -5.48
C THR A 141 -12.83 -13.50 -4.11
N SER A 142 -11.69 -12.85 -3.87
CA SER A 142 -10.97 -12.91 -2.58
C SER A 142 -11.40 -11.85 -1.55
N GLU A 143 -12.54 -11.16 -1.73
CA GLU A 143 -13.01 -10.12 -0.79
C GLU A 143 -13.19 -10.63 0.64
N ASP A 144 -13.75 -11.83 0.79
CA ASP A 144 -14.09 -12.41 2.10
C ASP A 144 -12.92 -13.16 2.77
N MET A 145 -11.78 -13.28 2.08
CA MET A 145 -10.61 -14.03 2.56
C MET A 145 -9.60 -13.08 3.19
N SER A 146 -9.65 -12.97 4.53
CA SER A 146 -8.87 -11.97 5.27
C SER A 146 -7.35 -12.11 5.07
N GLU A 147 -6.83 -13.31 4.84
CA GLU A 147 -5.39 -13.55 4.63
C GLU A 147 -4.89 -12.93 3.31
N TYR A 148 -5.75 -12.87 2.30
CA TYR A 148 -5.41 -12.33 0.99
C TYR A 148 -5.60 -10.82 0.90
N SER A 149 -6.11 -10.16 1.95
CA SER A 149 -6.49 -8.74 1.90
C SER A 149 -5.37 -7.82 1.40
N THR A 150 -4.14 -7.95 1.94
CA THR A 150 -3.00 -7.15 1.49
C THR A 150 -2.52 -7.55 0.09
N LEU A 151 -2.39 -8.84 -0.20
CA LEU A 151 -1.99 -9.33 -1.52
C LEU A 151 -2.94 -8.84 -2.61
N ARG A 152 -4.25 -8.97 -2.37
CA ARG A 152 -5.33 -8.46 -3.24
C ARG A 152 -5.23 -6.97 -3.46
N GLY A 153 -5.01 -6.19 -2.39
CA GLY A 153 -4.78 -4.76 -2.48
C GLY A 153 -3.58 -4.40 -3.35
N ALA A 154 -2.44 -5.05 -3.13
CA ALA A 154 -1.22 -4.83 -3.90
C ALA A 154 -1.38 -5.19 -5.38
N ILE A 155 -2.03 -6.32 -5.69
CA ILE A 155 -2.34 -6.70 -7.08
C ILE A 155 -3.23 -5.65 -7.74
N PHE A 156 -4.32 -5.25 -7.06
CA PHE A 156 -5.25 -4.26 -7.59
C PHE A 156 -4.57 -2.91 -7.85
N GLU A 157 -3.74 -2.42 -6.93
CA GLU A 157 -2.96 -1.18 -7.08
C GLU A 157 -2.08 -1.23 -8.34
N ARG A 158 -1.37 -2.34 -8.56
CA ARG A 158 -0.52 -2.52 -9.77
C ARG A 158 -1.34 -2.51 -11.05
N LEU A 159 -2.48 -3.21 -11.08
CA LEU A 159 -3.39 -3.21 -12.23
C LEU A 159 -3.98 -1.82 -12.50
N ALA A 160 -4.31 -1.09 -11.44
CA ALA A 160 -4.79 0.29 -11.53
C ALA A 160 -3.75 1.22 -12.15
N HIS A 161 -2.50 1.18 -11.69
CA HIS A 161 -1.41 1.95 -12.28
C HIS A 161 -1.25 1.66 -13.78
N GLN A 162 -1.20 0.39 -14.18
CA GLN A 162 -1.09 0.00 -15.59
C GLN A 162 -2.26 0.55 -16.41
N ARG A 163 -3.48 0.44 -15.89
CA ARG A 163 -4.71 0.82 -16.61
C ARG A 163 -4.88 2.34 -16.71
N LEU A 164 -4.53 3.09 -15.68
CA LEU A 164 -4.56 4.56 -15.65
C LEU A 164 -3.46 5.15 -16.54
N LEU A 165 -2.25 4.58 -16.50
CA LEU A 165 -1.13 5.00 -17.34
C LEU A 165 -1.40 4.81 -18.84
N ARG A 166 -2.05 3.69 -19.20
CA ARG A 166 -2.53 3.46 -20.57
C ARG A 166 -3.57 4.49 -21.02
N GLY A 167 -4.30 5.10 -20.08
CA GLY A 167 -5.31 6.12 -20.35
C GLY A 167 -6.65 5.58 -20.82
N GLY A 168 -7.44 6.43 -21.46
CA GLY A 168 -8.78 6.09 -21.98
C GLY A 168 -9.91 6.58 -21.08
N LYS A 169 -11.08 5.96 -21.25
CA LYS A 169 -12.33 6.36 -20.57
C LYS A 169 -12.58 5.57 -19.30
N PHE A 170 -13.00 6.27 -18.26
CA PHE A 170 -13.33 5.72 -16.95
C PHE A 170 -14.68 6.25 -16.47
N ASN A 171 -15.49 5.39 -15.87
CA ASN A 171 -16.74 5.81 -15.23
C ASN A 171 -16.42 6.45 -13.89
N VAL A 172 -16.95 7.63 -13.66
CA VAL A 172 -16.75 8.39 -12.43
C VAL A 172 -18.08 8.86 -11.88
N ARG A 173 -18.20 8.87 -10.55
CA ARG A 173 -19.30 9.54 -9.84
C ARG A 173 -18.75 10.40 -8.70
N PRO A 174 -19.33 11.58 -8.44
CA PRO A 174 -18.96 12.37 -7.27
C PRO A 174 -19.36 11.67 -5.96
N LEU A 175 -18.65 12.00 -4.89
CA LEU A 175 -18.92 11.55 -3.52
C LEU A 175 -19.42 12.68 -2.59
N PHE A 176 -19.31 13.94 -3.02
CA PHE A 176 -19.58 15.16 -2.22
C PHE A 176 -20.95 15.80 -2.51
N GLU A 177 -21.80 15.14 -3.31
CA GLU A 177 -23.16 15.60 -3.66
C GLU A 177 -24.14 14.41 -3.63
N ASP A 178 -25.42 14.70 -3.35
CA ASP A 178 -26.51 13.70 -3.52
C ASP A 178 -26.76 13.35 -5.00
N SER A 179 -26.18 14.12 -5.91
CA SER A 179 -26.18 13.87 -7.35
C SER A 179 -25.34 12.64 -7.67
N LYS A 180 -26.00 11.52 -7.98
CA LYS A 180 -25.34 10.31 -8.52
C LYS A 180 -24.99 10.44 -10.01
N THR A 181 -24.92 11.65 -10.55
CA THR A 181 -24.71 11.88 -11.97
C THR A 181 -23.33 11.37 -12.37
N ARG A 182 -23.34 10.32 -13.19
CA ARG A 182 -22.13 9.68 -13.68
C ARG A 182 -21.56 10.53 -14.80
N HIS A 183 -20.26 10.69 -14.81
CA HIS A 183 -19.53 11.28 -15.91
C HIS A 183 -18.38 10.38 -16.32
N THR A 184 -17.86 10.64 -17.52
CA THR A 184 -16.69 9.94 -18.03
C THR A 184 -15.46 10.79 -17.77
N LEU A 185 -14.50 10.24 -17.05
CA LEU A 185 -13.15 10.80 -17.03
C LEU A 185 -12.39 10.26 -18.24
N GLN A 186 -11.86 11.18 -19.05
CA GLN A 186 -10.96 10.85 -20.15
C GLN A 186 -9.54 11.15 -19.70
N LEU A 187 -8.68 10.13 -19.65
CA LEU A 187 -7.25 10.27 -19.47
C LEU A 187 -6.54 10.15 -20.82
N ASP A 188 -5.44 10.88 -20.97
CA ASP A 188 -4.59 10.82 -22.15
C ASP A 188 -4.02 9.40 -22.32
N ASN A 189 -4.00 8.93 -23.57
CA ASN A 189 -3.46 7.61 -23.86
C ASN A 189 -1.93 7.63 -23.77
N ASN A 190 -1.35 6.60 -23.16
CA ASN A 190 0.10 6.39 -23.05
C ASN A 190 0.85 7.58 -22.42
N MET A 191 0.38 8.07 -21.28
CA MET A 191 1.09 9.10 -20.51
C MET A 191 2.50 8.62 -20.13
N GLY A 192 3.44 9.56 -20.02
CA GLY A 192 4.75 9.28 -19.44
C GLY A 192 4.60 8.89 -17.96
N LYS A 193 5.31 7.83 -17.52
CA LYS A 193 5.41 7.42 -16.12
C LYS A 193 6.59 8.15 -15.46
N LEU A 194 6.37 8.75 -14.30
CA LEU A 194 7.42 9.28 -13.44
C LEU A 194 7.29 8.67 -12.04
N THR A 195 8.37 8.09 -11.51
CA THR A 195 8.45 7.77 -10.08
C THR A 195 9.24 8.88 -9.38
N PHE A 196 8.76 9.39 -8.25
CA PHE A 196 9.39 10.55 -7.61
C PHE A 196 9.57 10.36 -6.09
N SER A 197 10.60 11.00 -5.53
CA SER A 197 10.78 11.11 -4.07
C SER A 197 10.59 12.54 -3.57
N ASP A 198 11.03 13.52 -4.34
CA ASP A 198 10.77 14.94 -4.09
C ASP A 198 9.61 15.43 -4.98
N ILE A 199 8.69 16.17 -4.37
CA ILE A 199 7.59 16.83 -5.06
C ILE A 199 8.08 17.79 -6.16
N LYS A 200 9.29 18.32 -6.09
CA LYS A 200 9.89 19.18 -7.13
C LYS A 200 10.15 18.43 -8.46
N GLU A 201 10.22 17.11 -8.44
CA GLU A 201 10.46 16.29 -9.63
C GLU A 201 9.21 16.17 -10.52
N ILE A 202 8.02 16.39 -9.94
CA ILE A 202 6.74 16.22 -10.61
C ILE A 202 6.61 17.17 -11.81
N ALA A 203 6.28 16.61 -12.98
CA ALA A 203 6.11 17.34 -14.21
C ALA A 203 4.66 17.30 -14.73
N PRO A 204 4.16 18.38 -15.37
CA PRO A 204 2.85 18.37 -16.02
C PRO A 204 2.71 17.26 -17.06
N LYS A 205 1.48 16.76 -17.25
CA LYS A 205 1.15 15.71 -18.24
C LYS A 205 1.87 14.36 -18.02
N MET A 206 2.39 14.13 -16.83
CA MET A 206 2.95 12.83 -16.44
C MET A 206 2.07 12.15 -15.40
N TYR A 207 2.04 10.83 -15.46
CA TYR A 207 1.48 9.99 -14.41
C TYR A 207 2.57 9.74 -13.36
N CYS A 208 2.45 10.40 -12.22
CA CYS A 208 3.48 10.45 -11.20
C CYS A 208 3.16 9.52 -10.02
N ILE A 209 4.10 8.66 -9.63
CA ILE A 209 3.96 7.68 -8.54
C ILE A 209 5.00 7.98 -7.45
N PRO A 210 4.61 8.24 -6.19
CA PRO A 210 5.55 8.47 -5.11
C PRO A 210 6.30 7.17 -4.76
N ILE A 211 7.60 7.28 -4.48
CA ILE A 211 8.44 6.15 -4.04
C ILE A 211 8.24 5.87 -2.54
N GLN A 212 8.01 6.93 -1.75
CA GLN A 212 7.88 6.83 -0.30
C GLN A 212 6.41 6.70 0.09
N LYS A 213 6.04 5.55 0.69
CA LYS A 213 4.70 5.30 1.25
C LYS A 213 4.42 6.08 2.53
N ASN A 214 5.41 6.81 3.05
CA ASN A 214 5.42 7.34 4.42
C ASN A 214 4.45 8.53 4.65
N ASN A 215 3.73 8.97 3.62
CA ASN A 215 2.66 9.97 3.70
C ASN A 215 1.47 9.54 2.83
N ALA A 216 1.04 8.27 2.98
CA ALA A 216 0.08 7.48 2.19
C ALA A 216 -1.33 8.08 2.04
N SER A 217 -1.42 9.24 1.43
CA SER A 217 -2.69 9.91 1.18
C SER A 217 -3.20 9.64 -0.23
N PHE A 218 -2.33 9.19 -1.13
CA PHE A 218 -2.63 8.83 -2.50
C PHE A 218 -1.50 7.94 -3.05
N ASP A 219 -1.80 7.20 -4.11
CA ASP A 219 -0.87 6.27 -4.77
C ASP A 219 -0.36 6.83 -6.11
N ALA A 220 -1.10 7.77 -6.72
CA ALA A 220 -0.60 8.51 -7.89
C ALA A 220 -1.17 9.93 -7.97
N ILE A 221 -0.48 10.78 -8.73
CA ILE A 221 -0.92 12.13 -9.08
C ILE A 221 -0.72 12.37 -10.58
N ILE A 222 -1.73 12.96 -11.22
CA ILE A 222 -1.60 13.60 -12.53
C ILE A 222 -1.72 15.12 -12.28
N PRO A 223 -0.63 15.88 -12.41
CA PRO A 223 -0.65 17.31 -12.16
C PRO A 223 -1.54 18.04 -13.16
N PRO A 224 -2.17 19.16 -12.75
CA PRO A 224 -1.93 19.85 -11.49
C PRO A 224 -2.74 19.30 -10.31
N ASN A 225 -3.94 18.75 -10.52
CA ASN A 225 -4.95 18.64 -9.48
C ASN A 225 -5.65 17.28 -9.34
N MET A 226 -5.15 16.22 -9.99
CA MET A 226 -5.79 14.91 -9.95
C MET A 226 -4.98 13.92 -9.11
N PHE A 227 -5.53 13.51 -7.98
CA PHE A 227 -4.96 12.53 -7.07
C PHE A 227 -5.71 11.21 -7.19
N PHE A 228 -5.01 10.10 -7.06
CA PHE A 228 -5.57 8.76 -7.18
C PHE A 228 -5.18 7.93 -5.96
N GLN A 229 -6.17 7.35 -5.30
CA GLN A 229 -5.97 6.37 -4.24
C GLN A 229 -6.67 5.08 -4.61
N MET A 230 -5.89 4.02 -4.75
CA MET A 230 -6.34 2.69 -5.12
C MET A 230 -6.74 1.94 -3.85
N THR A 231 -7.94 1.39 -3.82
CA THR A 231 -8.35 0.58 -2.68
C THR A 231 -9.36 -0.48 -3.06
N VAL A 232 -9.26 -1.61 -2.37
CA VAL A 232 -10.25 -2.69 -2.42
C VAL A 232 -11.08 -2.75 -1.12
N ALA A 233 -10.79 -1.87 -0.16
CA ALA A 233 -11.51 -1.73 1.10
C ALA A 233 -12.69 -0.75 0.93
N LYS A 234 -13.72 -0.89 1.77
CA LYS A 234 -14.93 -0.03 1.75
C LYS A 234 -14.70 1.36 2.37
N SER A 235 -13.59 1.52 3.09
CA SER A 235 -13.14 2.78 3.66
C SER A 235 -11.62 2.83 3.61
N HIS A 236 -11.09 4.01 3.29
CA HIS A 236 -9.66 4.26 3.27
C HIS A 236 -9.41 5.69 3.75
N PRO A 237 -8.63 5.89 4.83
CA PRO A 237 -8.39 7.22 5.37
C PRO A 237 -7.53 8.05 4.40
N ILE A 238 -7.79 9.35 4.36
CA ILE A 238 -6.98 10.34 3.65
C ILE A 238 -6.21 11.14 4.69
N ILE A 239 -4.88 11.03 4.71
CA ILE A 239 -4.05 11.77 5.67
C ILE A 239 -3.83 13.20 5.17
N LYS A 240 -4.31 14.21 5.89
CA LYS A 240 -4.27 15.63 5.47
C LYS A 240 -2.84 16.10 5.15
N SER A 241 -1.89 15.84 6.04
CA SER A 241 -0.50 16.31 5.90
C SER A 241 0.21 15.75 4.67
N GLY A 242 -0.19 14.56 4.20
CA GLY A 242 0.37 13.98 2.98
C GLY A 242 -0.10 14.65 1.70
N LEU A 243 -1.15 15.48 1.74
CA LEU A 243 -1.67 16.23 0.59
C LEU A 243 -1.23 17.69 0.56
N GLU A 244 -1.05 18.33 1.71
CA GLU A 244 -0.89 19.80 1.83
C GLU A 244 0.18 20.38 0.90
N LYS A 245 1.38 19.80 0.92
CA LYS A 245 2.49 20.25 0.07
C LYS A 245 2.21 20.18 -1.43
N TYR A 246 1.30 19.30 -1.86
CA TYR A 246 0.89 19.19 -3.27
C TYR A 246 -0.21 20.19 -3.59
N ILE A 247 -1.16 20.37 -2.68
CA ILE A 247 -2.28 21.29 -2.84
C ILE A 247 -1.82 22.75 -2.91
N GLU A 248 -0.78 23.11 -2.16
CA GLU A 248 -0.19 24.47 -2.19
C GLU A 248 0.32 24.89 -3.58
N ARG A 249 0.57 23.93 -4.48
CA ARG A 249 1.01 24.19 -5.86
C ARG A 249 -0.14 24.26 -6.87
N ILE A 250 -1.37 23.99 -6.43
CA ILE A 250 -2.56 24.06 -7.26
C ILE A 250 -3.10 25.49 -7.19
N ASP A 251 -3.55 26.02 -8.32
CA ASP A 251 -4.19 27.34 -8.37
C ASP A 251 -5.35 27.42 -7.34
N GLN A 252 -5.55 28.58 -6.73
CA GLN A 252 -6.61 28.78 -5.76
C GLN A 252 -8.00 28.69 -6.40
N ASP A 253 -8.10 28.98 -7.69
CA ASP A 253 -9.36 28.91 -8.43
C ASP A 253 -9.68 27.49 -8.94
N ASP A 254 -8.72 26.57 -8.90
CA ASP A 254 -8.90 25.20 -9.38
C ASP A 254 -9.47 24.27 -8.30
N ASP A 255 -10.39 23.39 -8.69
CA ASP A 255 -10.81 22.27 -7.84
C ASP A 255 -9.70 21.23 -7.67
N ILE A 256 -9.66 20.60 -6.50
CA ILE A 256 -8.76 19.50 -6.16
C ILE A 256 -9.54 18.19 -6.33
N LYS A 257 -9.17 17.37 -7.30
CA LYS A 257 -9.91 16.16 -7.67
C LYS A 257 -9.23 14.94 -7.08
N PHE A 258 -9.89 14.29 -6.15
CA PHE A 258 -9.38 13.10 -5.47
C PHE A 258 -10.20 11.88 -5.88
N TYR A 259 -9.59 10.96 -6.62
CA TYR A 259 -10.23 9.78 -7.16
C TYR A 259 -9.89 8.54 -6.32
N PHE A 260 -10.91 7.93 -5.73
CA PHE A 260 -10.83 6.55 -5.27
C PHE A 260 -10.98 5.63 -6.47
N VAL A 261 -9.91 4.90 -6.80
CA VAL A 261 -9.92 3.89 -7.86
C VAL A 261 -10.35 2.58 -7.25
N LEU A 262 -11.48 2.06 -7.72
CA LEU A 262 -12.23 1.01 -7.04
C LEU A 262 -12.54 -0.15 -7.98
N PRO A 263 -12.55 -1.40 -7.49
CA PRO A 263 -13.13 -2.51 -8.22
C PRO A 263 -14.65 -2.30 -8.34
N LYS A 264 -15.25 -2.92 -9.35
CA LYS A 264 -16.65 -2.69 -9.75
C LYS A 264 -17.64 -2.95 -8.62
N GLU A 265 -17.32 -3.91 -7.77
CA GLU A 265 -18.15 -4.45 -6.69
C GLU A 265 -18.45 -3.37 -5.63
N ILE A 266 -17.46 -2.55 -5.29
CA ILE A 266 -17.61 -1.50 -4.26
C ILE A 266 -17.86 -0.11 -4.86
N TYR A 267 -17.61 0.07 -6.17
CA TYR A 267 -17.76 1.35 -6.86
C TYR A 267 -19.12 2.02 -6.61
N HIS A 268 -20.22 1.28 -6.63
CA HIS A 268 -21.57 1.86 -6.50
C HIS A 268 -21.93 2.29 -5.06
N THR A 269 -21.33 1.64 -4.06
CA THR A 269 -21.68 1.84 -2.64
C THR A 269 -20.63 2.64 -1.86
N TYR A 270 -19.46 2.89 -2.46
CA TYR A 270 -18.39 3.65 -1.82
C TYR A 270 -18.86 5.04 -1.39
N LYS A 271 -18.39 5.52 -0.23
CA LYS A 271 -18.83 6.81 0.33
C LYS A 271 -17.68 7.79 0.36
N GLU A 272 -18.01 9.06 0.52
CA GLU A 272 -17.01 10.08 0.84
C GLU A 272 -16.22 9.66 2.09
N GLN A 273 -14.91 9.86 2.06
CA GLN A 273 -14.01 9.54 3.16
C GLN A 273 -13.66 10.82 3.93
N ALA A 274 -13.49 10.70 5.24
CA ALA A 274 -13.05 11.82 6.06
C ALA A 274 -11.55 12.09 5.86
N LEU A 275 -11.15 13.34 6.10
CA LEU A 275 -9.74 13.70 6.26
C LEU A 275 -9.28 13.35 7.67
N TYR A 276 -8.08 12.78 7.79
CA TYR A 276 -7.48 12.34 9.04
C TYR A 276 -6.15 13.06 9.29
N THR A 277 -5.80 13.22 10.56
CA THR A 277 -4.46 13.59 11.00
C THR A 277 -3.52 12.39 10.90
N THR A 278 -2.21 12.59 11.06
CA THR A 278 -1.24 11.50 11.19
C THR A 278 -1.55 10.57 12.37
N LYS A 279 -2.20 11.10 13.42
CA LYS A 279 -2.69 10.35 14.59
C LYS A 279 -4.02 9.63 14.34
N ARG A 280 -4.46 9.50 13.09
CA ARG A 280 -5.72 8.84 12.68
C ARG A 280 -6.98 9.39 13.36
N THR A 281 -6.96 10.65 13.77
CA THR A 281 -8.16 11.37 14.21
C THR A 281 -8.77 12.17 13.07
N VAL A 282 -10.10 12.23 13.01
CA VAL A 282 -10.80 13.03 11.99
C VAL A 282 -10.47 14.51 12.19
N VAL A 283 -10.10 15.19 11.11
CA VAL A 283 -9.80 16.62 11.10
C VAL A 283 -11.07 17.40 11.40
N GLN A 284 -11.07 18.12 12.54
CA GLN A 284 -12.20 18.95 12.95
C GLN A 284 -12.15 20.33 12.28
N ASN A 285 -10.97 20.94 12.23
CA ASN A 285 -10.76 22.26 11.62
C ASN A 285 -10.49 22.10 10.12
N LYS A 286 -11.50 22.41 9.30
CA LYS A 286 -11.42 22.30 7.85
C LYS A 286 -10.34 23.26 7.31
N PRO A 287 -9.37 22.77 6.51
CA PRO A 287 -8.37 23.62 5.89
C PRO A 287 -9.01 24.58 4.87
N ALA A 288 -8.31 25.68 4.54
CA ALA A 288 -8.80 26.69 3.60
C ALA A 288 -9.19 26.10 2.23
N TRP A 289 -8.49 25.06 1.79
CA TRP A 289 -8.75 24.36 0.52
C TRP A 289 -9.89 23.34 0.58
N PHE A 290 -10.50 23.09 1.76
CA PHE A 290 -11.49 22.02 1.94
C PHE A 290 -12.70 22.13 1.01
N SER A 291 -13.19 23.35 0.75
CA SER A 291 -14.33 23.58 -0.15
C SER A 291 -14.06 23.18 -1.59
N ARG A 292 -12.79 23.25 -2.02
CA ARG A 292 -12.30 22.84 -3.35
C ARG A 292 -11.93 21.37 -3.43
N PHE A 293 -11.89 20.65 -2.31
CA PHE A 293 -11.54 19.24 -2.27
C PHE A 293 -12.73 18.37 -2.64
N LYS A 294 -12.68 17.81 -3.85
CA LYS A 294 -13.77 17.03 -4.46
C LYS A 294 -13.37 15.56 -4.56
N GLN A 295 -14.10 14.70 -3.87
CA GLN A 295 -13.89 13.25 -3.90
C GLN A 295 -14.75 12.57 -4.96
N TYR A 296 -14.17 11.59 -5.65
CA TYR A 296 -14.82 10.86 -6.71
C TYR A 296 -14.57 9.36 -6.55
N ALA A 297 -15.58 8.54 -6.85
CA ALA A 297 -15.37 7.12 -7.11
C ALA A 297 -15.10 6.93 -8.61
N LEU A 298 -14.03 6.20 -8.94
CA LEU A 298 -13.63 5.84 -10.30
C LEU A 298 -13.68 4.32 -10.43
N GLU A 299 -14.50 3.84 -11.36
CA GLU A 299 -14.65 2.40 -11.63
C GLU A 299 -13.45 1.90 -12.44
N LEU A 300 -12.69 0.98 -11.85
CA LEU A 300 -11.64 0.25 -12.57
C LEU A 300 -12.20 -1.09 -13.05
N ASN A 301 -12.55 -1.13 -14.34
CA ASN A 301 -12.87 -2.40 -14.97
C ASN A 301 -11.59 -3.18 -15.23
N LEU A 302 -11.40 -4.25 -14.46
CA LEU A 302 -10.25 -5.15 -14.58
C LEU A 302 -10.28 -6.04 -15.82
N LYS A 303 -11.26 -5.90 -16.75
CA LYS A 303 -11.15 -6.49 -18.10
C LYS A 303 -9.92 -5.88 -18.79
N LEU A 304 -8.77 -6.45 -18.47
CA LEU A 304 -7.44 -6.13 -19.01
C LEU A 304 -7.41 -6.43 -20.50
#